data_AF-A0AAV1LAK4-F1
#
_entry.id   AF-A0AAV1LAK4-F1
#
_cell.length_a   1.000
_cell.length_b   1.000
_cell.length_c   1.000
_cell.angle_alpha   90.00
_cell.angle_beta   90.00
_cell.angle_gamma   90.00
#
_symmetry.space_group_name_H-M   'P 1'
#
loop_
_entity.id
_entity.type
_entity.pdbx_description
1 polymer ?
#
loop_
_entity_poly.entity_id
_entity_poly.type
_entity_poly.pdbx_seq_one_letter_code
_entity_poly.pdbx_strand_id
1 'polypeptide(L)'
;MTNTSAIILALSLLINNVTFLSKTSILEGKNFSTPLVYILSVCLLLREVPILPKFLWARYTSACFLFEIAVSLAVLEYSLVHVWNIIEQYVFLHADELLVQITDKPDLEWLVCHICYGESECSVIFAHLLLKILSFAFLLTVCYLVAVK
;
A
#
# COMPACT_ATOMS: atom_id res chain seq x y z
N MET A 1 10.28 15.79 -11.67
CA MET A 1 10.23 14.36 -11.37
C MET A 1 11.14 14.11 -10.20
N THR A 2 10.73 13.26 -9.29
CA THR A 2 11.57 12.86 -8.16
C THR A 2 12.59 11.84 -8.59
N ASN A 3 13.70 11.78 -7.87
CA ASN A 3 14.79 10.87 -8.19
C ASN A 3 14.42 9.44 -7.81
N THR A 4 14.46 8.53 -8.79
CA THR A 4 14.16 7.11 -8.57
C THR A 4 15.09 6.49 -7.53
N SER A 5 16.36 6.91 -7.47
CA SER A 5 17.29 6.44 -6.45
C SER A 5 16.90 6.89 -5.03
N ALA A 6 16.33 8.10 -4.87
CA ALA A 6 15.84 8.57 -3.58
C ALA A 6 14.65 7.75 -3.09
N ILE A 7 13.73 7.42 -4.01
CA ILE A 7 12.56 6.57 -3.71
C ILE A 7 13.01 5.14 -3.36
N ILE A 8 13.95 4.55 -4.11
CA ILE A 8 14.47 3.21 -3.83
C ILE A 8 15.17 3.17 -2.46
N LEU A 9 15.96 4.20 -2.12
CA LEU A 9 16.60 4.31 -0.81
C LEU A 9 15.57 4.48 0.31
N ALA A 10 14.53 5.31 0.11
CA ALA A 10 13.46 5.43 1.08
C ALA A 10 12.72 4.09 1.29
N LEU A 11 12.43 3.37 0.20
CA LEU A 11 11.79 2.06 0.26
C LEU A 11 12.67 1.03 0.99
N SER A 12 13.98 1.01 0.72
CA SER A 12 14.90 0.08 1.38
C SER A 12 15.06 0.39 2.87
N LEU A 13 15.08 1.67 3.25
CA LEU A 13 15.07 2.09 4.65
C LEU A 13 13.79 1.60 5.35
N LEU A 14 12.63 1.79 4.72
CA LEU A 14 11.34 1.37 5.27
C LEU A 14 11.24 -0.15 5.46
N ILE A 15 11.70 -0.93 4.46
CA ILE A 15 11.73 -2.41 4.54
C ILE A 15 12.67 -2.90 5.65
N ASN A 16 13.76 -2.18 5.92
CA ASN A 16 14.67 -2.47 7.02
C ASN A 16 14.21 -1.88 8.37
N ASN A 17 12.91 -1.58 8.52
CA ASN A 17 12.32 -1.02 9.74
C ASN A 17 12.96 0.31 10.20
N VAL A 18 13.50 1.11 9.28
CA VAL A 18 13.91 2.49 9.58
C VAL A 18 12.72 3.40 9.35
N THR A 19 12.06 3.77 10.45
CA THR A 19 10.83 4.57 10.48
C THR A 19 11.07 5.94 11.14
N PHE A 20 10.37 6.97 10.68
CA PHE A 20 10.42 8.32 11.28
C PHE A 20 9.25 8.59 12.24
N LEU A 21 8.05 8.10 11.92
CA LEU A 21 6.79 8.46 12.59
C LEU A 21 6.23 7.34 13.48
N SER A 22 6.45 6.08 13.11
CA SER A 22 5.92 4.90 13.76
C SER A 22 7.01 4.16 14.52
N LYS A 23 6.72 3.79 15.77
CA LYS A 23 7.60 2.92 16.59
C LYS A 23 7.36 1.43 16.34
N THR A 24 6.30 1.08 15.63
CA THR A 24 5.95 -0.30 15.32
C THR A 24 6.27 -0.62 13.87
N SER A 25 6.76 -1.84 13.64
CA SER A 25 7.00 -2.46 12.34
C SER A 25 5.69 -2.60 11.57
N ILE A 26 5.37 -1.60 10.75
CA ILE A 26 4.11 -1.60 9.96
C ILE A 26 4.10 -2.73 8.92
N LEU A 27 5.28 -3.26 8.58
CA LEU A 27 5.49 -4.35 7.64
C LEU A 27 5.60 -5.72 8.32
N GLU A 28 5.32 -5.88 9.61
CA GLU A 28 5.32 -7.19 10.27
C GLU A 28 3.92 -7.81 10.29
N GLY A 29 3.76 -8.95 9.62
CA GLY A 29 2.51 -9.72 9.63
C GLY A 29 2.42 -10.81 8.58
N LYS A 30 1.44 -11.72 8.72
CA LYS A 30 1.13 -12.81 7.75
C LYS A 30 0.80 -12.29 6.33
N ASN A 31 0.57 -10.99 6.17
CA ASN A 31 0.15 -10.32 4.94
C ASN A 31 1.19 -9.40 4.31
N PHE A 32 2.49 -9.64 4.47
CA PHE A 32 3.54 -8.73 3.95
C PHE A 32 3.37 -8.30 2.48
N SER A 33 2.78 -9.13 1.63
CA SER A 33 2.65 -8.87 0.19
C SER A 33 1.67 -7.76 -0.16
N THR A 34 0.53 -7.61 0.53
CA THR A 34 -0.48 -6.58 0.21
C THR A 34 -0.06 -5.14 0.53
N PRO A 35 0.50 -4.81 1.72
CA PRO A 35 1.05 -3.48 1.97
C PRO A 35 2.26 -3.22 1.08
N LEU A 36 3.07 -4.22 0.73
CA LEU A 36 4.20 -4.02 -0.17
C LEU A 36 3.74 -3.63 -1.60
N VAL A 37 2.72 -4.29 -2.14
CA VAL A 37 2.11 -3.91 -3.43
C VAL A 37 1.52 -2.50 -3.37
N TYR A 38 0.88 -2.15 -2.25
CA TYR A 38 0.38 -0.79 -2.03
C TYR A 38 1.51 0.25 -2.01
N ILE A 39 2.58 0.03 -1.24
CA ILE A 39 3.76 0.92 -1.17
C ILE A 39 4.39 1.10 -2.55
N LEU A 40 4.56 0.01 -3.32
CA LEU A 40 5.09 0.10 -4.67
C LEU A 40 4.23 1.00 -5.56
N SER A 41 2.91 0.93 -5.41
CA SER A 41 1.97 1.82 -6.10
C SER A 41 2.18 3.28 -5.68
N VAL A 42 2.36 3.55 -4.39
CA VAL A 42 2.66 4.91 -3.89
C VAL A 42 4.01 5.40 -4.41
N CYS A 43 5.03 4.54 -4.51
CA CYS A 43 6.32 4.87 -5.11
C CYS A 43 6.19 5.30 -6.58
N LEU A 44 5.33 4.64 -7.37
CA LEU A 44 5.06 5.02 -8.75
C LEU A 44 4.41 6.40 -8.86
N LEU A 45 3.47 6.73 -7.96
CA LEU A 45 2.88 8.06 -7.89
C LEU A 45 3.92 9.11 -7.49
N LEU A 46 4.73 8.83 -6.47
CA LEU A 46 5.78 9.73 -5.99
C LEU A 46 6.78 10.09 -7.08
N ARG A 47 7.13 9.14 -7.96
CA ARG A 47 8.03 9.35 -9.11
C ARG A 47 7.58 10.50 -10.01
N GLU A 48 6.28 10.59 -10.23
CA GLU A 48 5.68 11.57 -11.15
C GLU A 48 5.49 12.96 -10.52
N VAL A 49 5.45 13.05 -9.19
CA VAL A 49 5.25 14.31 -8.48
C VAL A 49 6.59 14.96 -8.18
N PRO A 50 6.91 16.16 -8.71
CA PRO A 50 8.14 16.87 -8.33
C PRO A 50 8.05 17.37 -6.87
N ILE A 51 8.80 16.76 -5.95
CA ILE A 51 8.86 17.19 -4.54
C ILE A 51 9.58 18.54 -4.39
N LEU A 52 10.68 18.73 -5.14
CA LEU A 52 11.49 19.95 -5.08
C LEU A 52 11.56 20.64 -6.46
N PRO A 53 11.56 21.98 -6.50
CA PRO A 53 11.74 22.71 -7.73
C PRO A 53 13.19 22.62 -8.24
N LYS A 54 13.35 22.60 -9.57
CA LYS A 54 14.63 22.36 -10.27
C LYS A 54 15.73 23.37 -9.91
N PHE A 55 15.39 24.59 -9.50
CA PHE A 55 16.38 25.62 -9.18
C PHE A 55 17.20 25.31 -7.91
N LEU A 56 16.63 24.59 -6.93
CA LEU A 56 17.34 24.22 -5.70
C LEU A 56 18.45 23.18 -5.96
N TRP A 57 18.24 22.31 -6.94
CA TRP A 57 19.18 21.25 -7.33
C TRP A 57 20.48 21.79 -7.90
N ALA A 58 20.46 22.97 -8.52
CA ALA A 58 21.67 23.57 -9.11
C ALA A 58 22.68 24.04 -8.06
N ARG A 59 22.23 24.32 -6.82
CA ARG A 59 23.07 24.91 -5.77
C ARG A 59 23.39 23.95 -4.64
N TYR A 60 22.46 23.03 -4.31
CA TYR A 60 22.59 22.15 -3.14
C TYR A 60 22.17 20.70 -3.47
N THR A 61 22.82 20.08 -4.45
CA THR A 61 22.48 18.73 -4.93
C THR A 61 22.39 17.69 -3.81
N SER A 62 23.40 17.61 -2.95
CA SER A 62 23.46 16.59 -1.88
C SER A 62 22.38 16.80 -0.81
N ALA A 63 22.15 18.05 -0.40
CA ALA A 63 21.12 18.36 0.59
C ALA A 63 19.71 18.15 0.03
N CYS A 64 19.47 18.51 -1.24
CA CYS A 64 18.20 18.24 -1.92
C CYS A 64 17.92 16.74 -2.03
N PHE A 65 18.95 15.93 -2.31
CA PHE A 65 18.81 14.48 -2.38
C PHE A 65 18.46 13.85 -1.03
N LEU A 66 19.15 14.25 0.05
CA LEU A 66 18.83 13.77 1.41
C LEU A 66 17.43 14.18 1.84
N PHE A 67 17.02 15.42 1.51
CA PHE A 67 15.66 15.89 1.78
C PHE A 67 14.62 15.09 1.00
N GLU A 68 14.87 14.78 -0.26
CA GLU A 68 13.98 13.97 -1.09
C GLU A 68 13.82 12.55 -0.56
N ILE A 69 14.90 11.94 -0.06
CA ILE A 69 14.83 10.64 0.65
C ILE A 69 13.94 10.78 1.90
N ALA A 70 14.18 11.79 2.72
CA ALA A 70 13.44 11.98 3.97
C ALA A 70 11.93 12.21 3.72
N VAL A 71 11.59 13.05 2.75
CA VAL A 71 10.19 13.30 2.36
C VAL A 71 9.56 12.04 1.77
N SER A 72 10.26 11.33 0.88
CA SER A 72 9.76 10.08 0.30
C SER A 72 9.49 9.05 1.39
N LEU A 73 10.40 8.87 2.34
CA LEU A 73 10.24 7.96 3.47
C LEU A 73 9.03 8.36 4.34
N ALA A 74 8.90 9.64 4.67
CA ALA A 74 7.77 10.14 5.45
C ALA A 74 6.42 9.92 4.74
N VAL A 75 6.35 10.13 3.42
CA VAL A 75 5.12 9.89 2.65
C VAL A 75 4.77 8.40 2.60
N LEU A 76 5.75 7.52 2.35
CA LEU A 76 5.51 6.08 2.33
C LEU A 76 5.02 5.59 3.69
N GLU A 77 5.67 6.02 4.76
CA GLU A 77 5.27 5.68 6.13
C GLU A 77 3.89 6.21 6.48
N TYR A 78 3.60 7.48 6.18
CA TYR A 78 2.29 8.08 6.41
C TYR A 78 1.20 7.33 5.65
N SER A 79 1.45 6.97 4.38
CA SER A 79 0.49 6.22 3.56
C SER A 79 0.18 4.84 4.17
N LEU A 80 1.17 4.17 4.75
CA LEU A 80 0.94 2.90 5.42
C LEU A 80 0.15 3.03 6.71
N VAL A 81 0.56 3.95 7.60
CA VAL A 81 -0.04 4.10 8.93
C VAL A 81 -1.46 4.63 8.85
N HIS A 82 -1.71 5.60 7.97
CA HIS A 82 -2.97 6.33 7.97
C HIS A 82 -3.92 5.93 6.84
N VAL A 83 -3.44 5.33 5.76
CA VAL A 83 -4.31 4.89 4.67
C VAL A 83 -4.46 3.39 4.70
N TRP A 84 -3.35 2.66 4.56
CA TRP A 84 -3.41 1.21 4.45
C TRP A 84 -3.94 0.53 5.71
N ASN A 85 -3.44 0.89 6.89
CA ASN A 85 -3.90 0.32 8.15
C ASN A 85 -5.39 0.60 8.42
N ILE A 86 -5.91 1.77 8.02
CA ILE A 86 -7.34 2.07 8.14
C ILE A 86 -8.16 1.17 7.21
N ILE A 87 -7.70 0.98 5.97
CA ILE A 87 -8.35 0.07 5.01
C ILE A 87 -8.33 -1.37 5.54
N GLU A 88 -7.19 -1.81 6.07
CA GLU A 88 -7.04 -3.15 6.67
C GLU A 88 -8.01 -3.34 7.84
N GLN A 89 -8.02 -2.43 8.80
CA GLN A 89 -8.94 -2.48 9.94
C GLN A 89 -10.40 -2.45 9.50
N TYR A 90 -10.75 -1.61 8.52
CA TYR A 90 -12.11 -1.52 8.00
C TYR A 90 -12.56 -2.83 7.32
N VAL A 91 -11.69 -3.42 6.50
CA VAL A 91 -11.99 -4.70 5.84
C VAL A 91 -12.16 -5.81 6.84
N PHE A 92 -11.29 -5.92 7.85
CA PHE A 92 -11.43 -6.93 8.90
C PHE A 92 -12.68 -6.72 9.75
N LEU A 93 -13.03 -5.46 10.08
CA LEU A 93 -14.22 -5.15 10.88
C LEU A 93 -15.53 -5.51 10.18
N HIS A 94 -15.60 -5.30 8.86
CA HIS A 94 -16.81 -5.53 8.06
C HIS A 94 -16.78 -6.83 7.25
N ALA A 95 -15.79 -7.69 7.45
CA ALA A 95 -15.62 -8.92 6.67
C ALA A 95 -16.85 -9.84 6.76
N ASP A 96 -17.40 -10.03 7.96
CA ASP A 96 -18.58 -10.86 8.19
C ASP A 96 -19.81 -10.31 7.45
N GLU A 97 -20.06 -9.01 7.57
CA GLU A 97 -21.20 -8.34 6.94
C GLU A 97 -21.12 -8.38 5.42
N LEU A 98 -19.94 -8.13 4.86
CA LEU A 98 -19.67 -8.25 3.43
C LEU A 98 -19.86 -9.69 2.93
N LEU A 99 -19.42 -10.68 3.71
CA LEU A 99 -19.57 -12.10 3.37
C LEU A 99 -21.04 -12.51 3.34
N VAL A 100 -21.86 -12.03 4.30
CA VAL A 100 -23.31 -12.26 4.31
C VAL A 100 -23.98 -11.68 3.07
N GLN A 101 -23.67 -10.42 2.72
CA GLN A 101 -24.23 -9.77 1.53
C GLN A 101 -23.87 -10.48 0.21
N ILE A 102 -22.70 -11.13 0.16
CA ILE A 102 -22.28 -11.93 -1.00
C ILE A 102 -23.03 -13.27 -1.04
N THR A 103 -23.30 -13.87 0.12
CA THR A 103 -24.05 -15.13 0.23
C THR A 103 -25.50 -14.99 -0.24
N ASP A 104 -26.10 -13.80 -0.07
CA ASP A 104 -27.44 -13.49 -0.59
C ASP A 104 -27.51 -13.42 -2.13
N LYS A 105 -26.38 -13.51 -2.84
CA LYS A 105 -26.31 -13.52 -4.30
C LYS A 105 -26.01 -14.92 -4.82
N PRO A 106 -26.95 -15.59 -5.51
CA PRO A 106 -26.77 -16.97 -5.97
C PRO A 106 -25.63 -17.13 -6.98
N ASP A 107 -25.33 -16.09 -7.77
CA ASP A 107 -24.23 -16.11 -8.75
C ASP A 107 -22.83 -16.15 -8.11
N LEU A 108 -22.73 -15.89 -6.80
CA LEU A 108 -21.48 -15.83 -6.03
C LEU A 108 -21.37 -16.92 -4.96
N GLU A 109 -22.32 -17.84 -4.90
CA GLU A 109 -22.34 -18.95 -3.92
C GLU A 109 -21.08 -19.84 -4.03
N TRP A 110 -20.55 -20.02 -5.25
CA TRP A 110 -19.32 -20.76 -5.51
C TRP A 110 -18.10 -20.14 -4.79
N LEU A 111 -18.06 -18.81 -4.65
CA LEU A 111 -16.96 -18.09 -4.01
C LEU A 111 -16.98 -18.34 -2.51
N VAL A 112 -18.18 -18.26 -1.89
CA VAL A 112 -18.37 -18.54 -0.46
C VAL A 112 -18.02 -19.99 -0.16
N CYS A 113 -18.49 -20.93 -0.97
CA CYS A 113 -18.22 -22.36 -0.80
C CYS A 113 -16.71 -22.69 -0.93
N HIS A 114 -16.00 -22.01 -1.83
CA HIS A 114 -14.54 -22.16 -1.98
C HIS A 114 -13.76 -21.56 -0.81
N ILE A 115 -14.19 -20.41 -0.28
CA ILE A 115 -13.54 -19.72 0.84
C ILE A 115 -13.78 -20.45 2.17
N CYS A 116 -14.97 -21.02 2.34
CA CYS A 116 -15.40 -21.64 3.59
C CYS A 116 -15.17 -23.14 3.70
N TYR A 117 -14.35 -23.75 2.83
CA TYR A 117 -14.19 -25.20 2.61
C TYR A 117 -13.87 -26.03 3.88
N GLY A 118 -14.84 -26.15 4.80
CA GLY A 118 -14.70 -26.78 6.12
C GLY A 118 -13.99 -25.95 7.20
N GLU A 119 -13.60 -24.70 6.94
CA GLU A 119 -12.86 -23.87 7.91
C GLU A 119 -13.76 -22.95 8.73
N SER A 120 -13.42 -22.78 10.02
CA SER A 120 -14.19 -21.95 10.96
C SER A 120 -13.91 -20.45 10.84
N GLU A 121 -12.83 -20.04 10.18
CA GLU A 121 -12.40 -18.64 10.06
C GLU A 121 -12.59 -18.06 8.64
N CYS A 122 -13.74 -18.36 8.00
CA CYS A 122 -14.06 -17.88 6.65
C CYS A 122 -13.88 -16.37 6.44
N SER A 123 -14.30 -15.56 7.42
CA SER A 123 -14.29 -14.11 7.29
C SER A 123 -12.88 -13.53 7.31
N VAL A 124 -11.96 -14.16 8.04
CA VAL A 124 -10.53 -13.82 8.02
C VAL A 124 -9.97 -14.09 6.63
N ILE A 125 -10.22 -15.28 6.06
CA ILE A 125 -9.78 -15.65 4.70
C ILE A 125 -10.36 -14.70 3.65
N PHE A 126 -11.65 -14.37 3.78
CA PHE A 126 -12.32 -13.41 2.91
C PHE A 126 -11.69 -12.02 2.99
N ALA A 127 -11.43 -11.51 4.19
CA ALA A 127 -10.76 -10.23 4.41
C ALA A 127 -9.38 -10.19 3.74
N HIS A 128 -8.58 -11.27 3.89
CA HIS A 128 -7.29 -11.40 3.22
C HIS A 128 -7.39 -11.36 1.70
N LEU A 129 -8.39 -12.06 1.14
CA LEU A 129 -8.64 -12.08 -0.31
C LEU A 129 -9.06 -10.68 -0.81
N LEU A 130 -9.94 -10.00 -0.06
CA LEU A 130 -10.40 -8.66 -0.39
C LEU A 130 -9.24 -7.64 -0.38
N LEU A 131 -8.35 -7.71 0.63
CA LEU A 131 -7.17 -6.85 0.69
C LEU A 131 -6.21 -7.06 -0.49
N LYS A 132 -6.04 -8.31 -0.95
CA LYS A 132 -5.26 -8.60 -2.16
C LYS A 132 -5.88 -7.96 -3.40
N ILE A 133 -7.18 -8.13 -3.58
CA ILE A 133 -7.91 -7.53 -4.70
C ILE A 133 -7.78 -6.00 -4.68
N LEU A 134 -7.99 -5.38 -3.52
CA LEU A 134 -7.87 -3.93 -3.34
C LEU A 134 -6.44 -3.43 -3.66
N SER A 135 -5.41 -4.11 -3.14
CA SER A 135 -4.02 -3.73 -3.45
C SER A 135 -3.70 -3.81 -4.94
N PHE A 136 -4.22 -4.83 -5.63
CA PHE A 136 -3.99 -5.03 -7.05
C PHE A 136 -4.78 -4.03 -7.91
N ALA A 137 -6.04 -3.76 -7.55
CA ALA A 137 -6.86 -2.75 -8.20
C ALA A 137 -6.25 -1.35 -8.05
N PHE A 138 -5.69 -1.03 -6.88
CA PHE A 138 -4.97 0.21 -6.65
C PHE A 138 -3.73 0.31 -7.55
N LEU A 139 -2.90 -0.74 -7.60
CA LEU A 139 -1.74 -0.79 -8.49
C LEU A 139 -2.13 -0.59 -9.95
N LEU A 140 -3.16 -1.30 -10.43
CA LEU A 140 -3.64 -1.16 -11.81
C LEU A 140 -4.09 0.28 -12.12
N THR A 141 -4.83 0.89 -11.20
CA THR A 141 -5.30 2.27 -11.35
C THR A 141 -4.14 3.25 -11.43
N VAL A 142 -3.14 3.08 -10.55
CA VAL A 142 -1.93 3.91 -10.58
C VAL A 142 -1.14 3.70 -11.87
N CYS A 143 -0.92 2.46 -12.30
CA CYS A 143 -0.24 2.15 -13.54
C CYS A 143 -0.95 2.77 -14.75
N TYR A 144 -2.28 2.72 -14.80
CA TYR A 144 -3.06 3.37 -15.84
C TYR A 144 -2.90 4.89 -15.82
N LEU A 145 -2.99 5.52 -14.64
CA LEU A 145 -2.81 6.97 -14.48
C LEU A 145 -1.42 7.44 -14.91
N VAL A 146 -0.38 6.65 -14.62
CA VAL A 146 1.00 6.94 -15.04
C VAL A 146 1.18 6.71 -16.54
N ALA A 147 0.57 5.67 -17.12
CA ALA A 147 0.71 5.34 -18.54
C ALA A 147 -0.06 6.27 -19.48
N VAL A 148 -1.13 6.92 -19.01
CA VAL A 148 -1.96 7.85 -19.79
C VAL A 148 -1.36 9.27 -19.85
N LYS A 149 -0.35 9.55 -19.03
CA LYS A 149 0.43 10.81 -19.07
C LYS A 149 1.54 10.77 -20.10
#